data_AF-S6ES31-F1
#
_entry.id   AF-S6ES31-F1
#
_cell.length_a   1.000
_cell.length_b   1.000
_cell.length_c   1.000
_cell.angle_alpha   90.00
_cell.angle_beta   90.00
_cell.angle_gamma   90.00
#
_symmetry.space_group_name_H-M   'P 1'
#
loop_
_entity.id
_entity.type
_entity.pdbx_description
1 polymer ?
#
loop_
_entity_poly.entity_id
_entity_poly.type
_entity_poly.pdbx_seq_one_letter_code
_entity_poly.pdbx_strand_id
1 'polypeptide(L)'
;MGVEIKGLDRLKRKINAMPKILNDAVNDATYEITELVRSAAELRLASSMKFSSGELLGSLKTEVVENAEGKIVGRVWSDKAQAIYREFGTGPNGQASSKDLPEGVNPVYTQTRWFIPAEEVGIDLNEIYGMPKITIQGKEFYITSGQPARPFLYPSLKEILPQMPEIYKEHVQKKLRELK
;
A
#
# COMPACT_ATOMS: atom_id res chain seq x y z
N MET A 1 -20.17 -58.14 -20.87
CA MET A 1 -18.78 -57.61 -20.82
C MET A 1 -18.87 -56.14 -20.47
N GLY A 2 -18.55 -55.76 -19.24
CA GLY A 2 -18.46 -54.35 -18.84
C GLY A 2 -17.08 -53.81 -19.23
N VAL A 3 -17.03 -52.69 -19.93
CA VAL A 3 -15.78 -52.00 -20.24
C VAL A 3 -15.34 -51.23 -18.98
N GLU A 4 -14.21 -51.61 -18.40
CA GLU A 4 -13.61 -50.92 -17.26
C GLU A 4 -12.54 -49.93 -17.75
N ILE A 5 -12.76 -48.63 -17.51
CA ILE A 5 -11.82 -47.58 -17.88
C ILE A 5 -10.81 -47.38 -16.73
N LYS A 6 -9.61 -47.93 -16.89
CA LYS A 6 -8.52 -47.77 -15.92
C LYS A 6 -8.21 -46.29 -15.69
N GLY A 7 -8.25 -45.86 -14.43
CA GLY A 7 -7.88 -44.50 -14.02
C GLY A 7 -9.02 -43.48 -13.97
N LEU A 8 -10.26 -43.87 -14.31
CA LEU A 8 -11.43 -42.98 -14.24
C LEU A 8 -11.68 -42.44 -12.82
N ASP A 9 -11.53 -43.28 -11.79
CA ASP A 9 -11.73 -42.86 -10.39
C ASP A 9 -10.63 -41.92 -9.89
N ARG A 10 -9.40 -42.08 -10.39
CA ARG A 10 -8.31 -41.14 -10.12
C ARG A 10 -8.60 -39.79 -10.77
N LEU A 11 -9.08 -39.78 -12.02
CA LEU A 11 -9.45 -38.56 -12.72
C LEU A 11 -10.60 -37.83 -12.02
N LYS A 12 -11.68 -38.55 -11.67
CA LYS A 12 -12.84 -37.98 -10.95
C LYS A 12 -12.43 -37.34 -9.62
N ARG A 13 -11.59 -38.01 -8.83
CA ARG A 13 -11.05 -37.43 -7.58
C ARG A 13 -10.29 -36.13 -7.82
N LYS A 14 -9.42 -36.09 -8.84
CA LYS A 14 -8.64 -34.88 -9.16
C LYS A 14 -9.51 -33.73 -9.63
N ILE A 15 -10.51 -34.01 -10.48
CA ILE A 15 -11.47 -33.00 -10.95
C ILE A 15 -12.27 -32.44 -9.77
N ASN A 16 -12.75 -33.29 -8.87
CA ASN A 16 -13.53 -32.86 -7.72
C ASN A 16 -12.71 -32.02 -6.71
N ALA A 17 -11.41 -32.31 -6.57
CA ALA A 17 -10.52 -31.54 -5.71
C ALA A 17 -10.00 -30.24 -6.34
N MET A 18 -10.08 -30.11 -7.67
CA MET A 18 -9.50 -29.01 -8.45
C MET A 18 -9.98 -27.62 -7.98
N PRO A 19 -11.29 -27.35 -7.78
CA PRO A 19 -11.75 -26.01 -7.44
C PRO A 19 -11.17 -25.50 -6.13
N LYS A 20 -11.16 -26.36 -5.09
CA LYS A 20 -10.58 -26.03 -3.79
C LYS A 20 -9.09 -25.69 -3.92
N ILE A 21 -8.36 -26.50 -4.67
CA ILE A 21 -6.91 -26.37 -4.78
C ILE A 21 -6.51 -25.14 -5.60
N LEU A 22 -7.28 -24.81 -6.63
CA LEU A 22 -7.11 -23.55 -7.35
C LEU A 22 -7.43 -22.36 -6.45
N ASN A 23 -8.48 -22.42 -5.62
CA ASN A 23 -8.80 -21.35 -4.68
C ASN A 23 -7.69 -21.15 -3.65
N ASP A 24 -7.17 -22.24 -3.07
CA ASP A 24 -6.05 -22.20 -2.13
C ASP A 24 -4.78 -21.63 -2.81
N ALA A 25 -4.51 -22.00 -4.07
CA ALA A 25 -3.38 -21.45 -4.84
C ALA A 25 -3.50 -19.93 -5.07
N VAL A 26 -4.70 -19.46 -5.42
CA VAL A 26 -4.95 -18.04 -5.66
C VAL A 26 -4.88 -17.25 -4.35
N ASN A 27 -5.36 -17.80 -3.24
CA ASN A 27 -5.24 -17.19 -1.91
C ASN A 27 -3.76 -17.07 -1.50
N ASP A 28 -2.98 -18.15 -1.60
CA ASP A 28 -1.56 -18.16 -1.26
C ASP A 28 -0.77 -17.16 -2.12
N ALA A 29 -1.04 -17.11 -3.43
CA ALA A 29 -0.44 -16.14 -4.34
C ALA A 29 -0.82 -14.69 -4.00
N THR A 30 -2.10 -14.45 -3.68
CA THR A 30 -2.56 -13.10 -3.30
C THR A 30 -1.89 -12.64 -2.02
N TYR A 31 -1.74 -13.54 -1.04
CA TYR A 31 -1.04 -13.25 0.20
C TYR A 31 0.42 -12.84 -0.05
N GLU A 32 1.15 -13.61 -0.86
CA GLU A 32 2.52 -13.27 -1.24
C GLU A 32 2.60 -11.90 -1.91
N ILE A 33 1.74 -11.63 -2.89
CA ILE A 33 1.69 -10.34 -3.58
C ILE A 33 1.44 -9.19 -2.60
N THR A 34 0.50 -9.35 -1.66
CA THR A 34 0.23 -8.31 -0.65
C THR A 34 1.42 -8.04 0.26
N GLU A 35 2.15 -9.09 0.66
CA GLU A 35 3.34 -8.96 1.50
C GLU A 35 4.50 -8.31 0.72
N LEU A 36 4.66 -8.63 -0.57
CA LEU A 36 5.63 -7.96 -1.43
C LEU A 36 5.33 -6.48 -1.59
N VAL A 37 4.06 -6.10 -1.81
CA VAL A 37 3.65 -4.70 -1.89
C VAL A 37 3.89 -3.98 -0.57
N ARG A 38 3.56 -4.61 0.57
CA ARG A 38 3.86 -4.04 1.90
C ARG A 38 5.36 -3.80 2.07
N SER A 39 6.17 -4.80 1.75
CA SER A 39 7.64 -4.73 1.89
C SER A 39 8.25 -3.64 1.01
N ALA A 40 7.80 -3.52 -0.24
CA ALA A 40 8.22 -2.44 -1.13
C ALA A 40 7.82 -1.05 -0.59
N ALA A 41 6.61 -0.93 -0.03
CA ALA A 41 6.13 0.30 0.60
C ALA A 41 6.97 0.66 1.84
N GLU A 42 7.30 -0.31 2.68
CA GLU A 42 8.18 -0.13 3.85
C GLU A 42 9.58 0.34 3.44
N LEU A 43 10.19 -0.28 2.42
CA LEU A 43 11.51 0.14 1.90
C LEU A 43 11.48 1.58 1.36
N ARG A 44 10.41 1.96 0.66
CA ARG A 44 10.22 3.34 0.19
C ARG A 44 10.08 4.33 1.33
N LEU A 45 9.35 3.97 2.39
CA LEU A 45 9.24 4.80 3.59
C LEU A 45 10.60 4.96 4.28
N ALA A 46 11.30 3.84 4.52
CA ALA A 46 12.59 3.82 5.20
C ALA A 46 13.65 4.67 4.47
N SER A 47 13.72 4.58 3.15
CA SER A 47 14.69 5.34 2.33
C SER A 47 14.40 6.84 2.26
N SER A 48 13.16 7.26 2.50
CA SER A 48 12.72 8.65 2.31
C SER A 48 12.39 9.40 3.60
N MET A 49 12.58 8.77 4.77
CA MET A 49 12.37 9.34 6.09
C MET A 49 13.70 9.79 6.73
N LYS A 50 13.96 11.11 6.71
CA LYS A 50 15.14 11.70 7.39
C LYS A 50 14.93 11.96 8.88
N PHE A 51 13.71 12.36 9.26
CA PHE A 51 13.35 12.75 10.63
C PHE A 51 12.02 12.08 11.01
N SER A 52 12.05 10.76 11.21
CA SER A 52 10.85 9.97 11.51
C SER A 52 11.05 9.14 12.77
N SER A 53 10.00 9.04 13.58
CA SER A 53 9.92 8.11 14.72
C SER A 53 9.76 6.65 14.28
N GLY A 54 9.61 6.38 12.98
CA GLY A 54 9.34 5.05 12.44
C GLY A 54 7.88 4.60 12.59
N GLU A 55 7.01 5.43 13.18
CA GLU A 55 5.60 5.07 13.44
C GLU A 55 4.85 4.68 12.17
N LEU A 56 5.02 5.45 11.08
CA LEU A 56 4.35 5.16 9.81
C LEU A 56 4.88 3.86 9.17
N LEU A 57 6.16 3.54 9.34
CA LEU A 57 6.79 2.33 8.80
C LEU A 57 6.12 1.08 9.40
N GLY A 58 5.95 1.04 10.72
CA GLY A 58 5.31 -0.08 11.43
C GLY A 58 3.78 -0.09 11.40
N SER A 59 3.14 0.85 10.68
CA SER A 59 1.68 0.99 10.67
C SER A 59 0.99 0.29 9.50
N LEU A 60 1.74 -0.28 8.56
CA LEU A 60 1.18 -0.90 7.37
C LEU A 60 0.53 -2.23 7.71
N LYS A 61 -0.69 -2.38 7.24
CA LYS A 61 -1.54 -3.55 7.43
C LYS A 61 -1.81 -4.20 6.09
N THR A 62 -1.91 -5.53 6.12
CA THR A 62 -2.24 -6.36 4.98
C THR A 62 -3.40 -7.27 5.33
N GLU A 63 -4.23 -7.58 4.34
CA GLU A 63 -5.21 -8.65 4.44
C GLU A 63 -5.53 -9.21 3.07
N VAL A 64 -6.00 -10.45 3.06
CA VAL A 64 -6.57 -11.11 1.90
C VAL A 64 -7.97 -11.55 2.26
N VAL A 65 -8.96 -11.07 1.52
CA VAL A 65 -10.38 -11.35 1.75
C VAL A 65 -11.06 -11.73 0.46
N GLU A 66 -12.11 -12.55 0.55
CA GLU A 66 -13.04 -12.75 -0.55
C GLU A 66 -14.10 -11.64 -0.50
N ASN A 67 -14.25 -10.91 -1.61
CA ASN A 67 -15.22 -9.82 -1.70
C ASN A 67 -16.64 -10.37 -1.93
N ALA A 68 -17.65 -9.49 -1.93
CA ALA A 68 -19.05 -9.86 -2.14
C ALA A 68 -19.32 -10.51 -3.53
N GLU A 69 -18.41 -10.38 -4.48
CA GLU A 69 -18.48 -10.98 -5.82
C GLU A 69 -17.77 -12.35 -5.90
N GLY A 70 -17.25 -12.87 -4.78
CA GLY A 70 -16.49 -14.11 -4.75
C GLY A 70 -15.07 -14.00 -5.30
N LYS A 71 -14.52 -12.78 -5.41
CA LYS A 71 -13.16 -12.54 -5.87
C LYS A 71 -12.22 -12.40 -4.67
N ILE A 72 -11.07 -13.05 -4.75
CA ILE A 72 -9.99 -12.86 -3.78
C ILE A 72 -9.36 -11.49 -4.01
N VAL A 73 -9.30 -10.67 -2.96
CA VAL A 73 -8.78 -9.31 -2.97
C VAL A 73 -7.75 -9.16 -1.86
N GLY A 74 -6.53 -8.81 -2.25
CA GLY A 74 -5.48 -8.37 -1.34
C GLY A 74 -5.55 -6.87 -1.10
N ARG A 75 -5.50 -6.43 0.16
CA ARG A 75 -5.49 -5.01 0.54
C ARG A 75 -4.24 -4.69 1.37
N VAL A 76 -3.64 -3.54 1.08
CA VAL A 76 -2.50 -2.98 1.83
C VAL A 76 -2.85 -1.54 2.19
N TRP A 77 -2.83 -1.16 3.47
CA TRP A 77 -3.21 0.17 3.91
C TRP A 77 -2.53 0.58 5.22
N SER A 78 -2.70 1.84 5.61
CA SER A 78 -2.36 2.36 6.93
C SER A 78 -3.58 3.10 7.49
N ASP A 79 -3.80 3.00 8.80
CA ASP A 79 -4.83 3.74 9.53
C ASP A 79 -4.34 5.11 10.04
N LYS A 80 -3.07 5.44 9.78
CA LYS A 80 -2.44 6.68 10.22
C LYS A 80 -2.73 7.82 9.25
N ALA A 81 -3.21 8.95 9.77
CA ALA A 81 -3.46 10.15 8.96
C ALA A 81 -2.18 10.64 8.23
N GLN A 82 -1.02 10.44 8.85
CA GLN A 82 0.30 10.73 8.28
C GLN A 82 0.54 10.01 6.96
N ALA A 83 -0.05 8.81 6.76
CA ALA A 83 0.05 8.06 5.51
C ALA A 83 -0.58 8.82 4.35
N ILE A 84 -1.79 9.36 4.55
CA ILE A 84 -2.53 10.16 3.56
C ILE A 84 -1.74 11.42 3.22
N TYR A 85 -1.29 12.16 4.24
CA TYR A 85 -0.54 13.39 4.02
C TYR A 85 0.78 13.16 3.31
N ARG A 86 1.42 12.01 3.51
CA ARG A 86 2.65 11.64 2.80
C ARG A 86 2.37 11.22 1.37
N GLU A 87 1.39 10.34 1.16
CA GLU A 87 1.04 9.81 -0.16
C GLU A 87 0.64 10.95 -1.13
N PHE A 88 -0.23 11.85 -0.67
CA PHE A 88 -0.81 12.90 -1.51
C PHE A 88 -0.18 14.28 -1.34
N GLY A 89 0.57 14.51 -0.25
CA GLY A 89 1.03 15.83 0.14
C GLY A 89 -0.07 16.66 0.82
N THR A 90 0.26 17.87 1.23
CA THR A 90 -0.69 18.81 1.84
C THR A 90 -0.47 20.23 1.32
N GLY A 91 -1.54 21.04 1.33
CA GLY A 91 -1.49 22.44 0.93
C GLY A 91 -1.10 22.70 -0.53
N PRO A 92 -0.78 23.96 -0.87
CA PRO A 92 -0.28 24.33 -2.20
C PRO A 92 0.95 23.53 -2.65
N ASN A 93 1.85 23.20 -1.72
CA ASN A 93 3.05 22.41 -2.04
C ASN A 93 2.70 20.97 -2.44
N GLY A 94 1.76 20.35 -1.74
CA GLY A 94 1.21 19.06 -2.12
C GLY A 94 0.54 19.12 -3.49
N GLN A 95 -0.27 20.14 -3.76
CA GLN A 95 -0.92 20.30 -5.07
C GLN A 95 0.08 20.42 -6.23
N ALA A 96 1.12 21.25 -6.08
CA ALA A 96 2.11 21.50 -7.12
C ALA A 96 3.12 20.35 -7.32
N SER A 97 3.25 19.46 -6.33
CA SER A 97 4.18 18.33 -6.42
C SER A 97 3.73 17.28 -7.46
N SER A 98 4.72 16.70 -8.15
CA SER A 98 4.49 15.56 -9.04
C SER A 98 4.15 14.31 -8.22
N LYS A 99 3.12 13.58 -8.64
CA LYS A 99 2.61 12.38 -7.97
C LYS A 99 2.08 11.43 -9.01
N ASP A 100 2.46 10.17 -8.88
CA ASP A 100 1.89 9.06 -9.62
C ASP A 100 0.70 8.57 -8.82
N LEU A 101 -0.51 8.80 -9.30
CA LEU A 101 -1.77 8.41 -8.66
C LEU A 101 -2.56 7.47 -9.57
N PRO A 102 -3.41 6.61 -9.00
CA PRO A 102 -4.35 5.83 -9.80
C PRO A 102 -5.33 6.73 -10.54
N GLU A 103 -5.80 6.26 -11.69
CA GLU A 103 -6.77 6.97 -12.51
C GLU A 103 -8.06 7.26 -11.72
N GLY A 104 -8.61 8.46 -11.89
CA GLY A 104 -9.81 8.91 -11.17
C GLY A 104 -9.57 9.47 -9.76
N VAL A 105 -8.36 9.35 -9.20
CA VAL A 105 -8.04 9.95 -7.89
C VAL A 105 -7.53 11.37 -8.05
N ASN A 106 -8.35 12.33 -7.62
CA ASN A 106 -8.07 13.76 -7.71
C ASN A 106 -8.20 14.42 -6.33
N PRO A 107 -7.11 14.48 -5.52
CA PRO A 107 -7.20 15.08 -4.20
C PRO A 107 -7.40 16.61 -4.30
N VAL A 108 -8.18 17.16 -3.37
CA VAL A 108 -8.42 18.61 -3.25
C VAL A 108 -7.61 19.15 -2.08
N TYR A 109 -6.94 20.29 -2.28
CA TYR A 109 -6.00 20.86 -1.32
C TYR A 109 -6.51 22.19 -0.78
N THR A 110 -6.36 22.38 0.53
CA THR A 110 -6.54 23.69 1.18
C THR A 110 -5.46 24.65 0.70
N GLN A 111 -5.86 25.82 0.20
CA GLN A 111 -4.92 26.83 -0.32
C GLN A 111 -4.40 27.78 0.76
N THR A 112 -5.11 27.88 1.90
CA THR A 112 -4.69 28.71 3.02
C THR A 112 -3.51 28.10 3.73
N ARG A 113 -2.51 28.93 4.04
CA ARG A 113 -1.35 28.52 4.84
C ARG A 113 -1.78 28.17 6.27
N TRP A 114 -1.03 27.28 6.89
CA TRP A 114 -1.19 26.95 8.30
C TRP A 114 -0.21 27.72 9.16
N PHE A 115 -0.69 28.15 10.32
CA PHE A 115 0.06 28.86 11.34
C PHE A 115 0.14 27.97 12.57
N ILE A 116 1.36 27.69 13.02
CA ILE A 116 1.62 26.85 14.19
C ILE A 116 2.22 27.76 15.26
N PRO A 117 1.58 27.93 16.43
CA PRO A 117 2.12 28.75 17.51
C PRO A 117 3.51 28.23 17.92
N ALA A 118 4.53 29.08 17.92
CA ALA A 118 5.89 28.66 18.22
C ALA A 118 6.04 28.19 19.68
N GLU A 119 5.27 28.79 20.59
CA GLU A 119 5.25 28.45 22.02
C GLU A 119 4.76 27.02 22.30
N GLU A 120 3.95 26.44 21.41
CA GLU A 120 3.40 25.08 21.56
C GLU A 120 4.33 24.00 20.98
N VAL A 121 5.46 24.40 20.38
CA VAL A 121 6.38 23.48 19.71
C VAL A 121 7.72 23.48 20.43
N GLY A 122 8.08 22.34 21.04
CA GLY A 122 9.34 22.18 21.78
C GLY A 122 10.61 22.04 20.91
N ILE A 123 10.48 22.14 19.57
CA ILE A 123 11.57 22.00 18.60
C ILE A 123 11.55 23.17 17.62
N ASP A 124 12.72 23.62 17.15
CA ASP A 124 12.75 24.68 16.15
C ASP A 124 12.44 24.16 14.74
N LEU A 125 11.19 24.32 14.30
CA LEU A 125 10.76 23.91 12.96
C LEU A 125 11.44 24.69 11.83
N ASN A 126 12.00 25.87 12.12
CA ASN A 126 12.76 26.62 11.13
C ASN A 126 14.11 25.93 10.84
N GLU A 127 14.81 25.49 11.88
CA GLU A 127 16.11 24.83 11.74
C GLU A 127 15.97 23.45 11.10
N ILE A 128 14.95 22.68 11.50
CA ILE A 128 14.77 21.29 11.03
C ILE A 128 14.12 21.25 9.64
N TYR A 129 13.10 22.08 9.40
CA TYR A 129 12.24 21.99 8.22
C TYR A 129 12.25 23.25 7.34
N GLY A 130 13.00 24.29 7.71
CA GLY A 130 13.03 25.56 6.96
C GLY A 130 11.73 26.35 7.04
N MET A 131 10.86 26.05 8.01
CA MET A 131 9.56 26.72 8.14
C MET A 131 9.72 28.17 8.59
N PRO A 132 9.32 29.18 7.80
CA PRO A 132 9.47 30.59 8.17
C PRO A 132 8.71 30.92 9.47
N LYS A 133 9.34 31.71 10.34
CA LYS A 133 8.69 32.30 11.52
C LYS A 133 8.15 33.69 11.19
N ILE A 134 6.98 34.02 11.72
CA ILE A 134 6.42 35.37 11.71
C ILE A 134 5.87 35.74 13.08
N THR A 135 5.78 37.05 13.34
CA THR A 135 5.16 37.57 14.55
C THR A 135 3.82 38.20 14.21
N ILE A 136 2.74 37.73 14.85
CA ILE A 136 1.40 38.30 14.75
C ILE A 136 0.97 38.71 16.15
N GLN A 137 0.64 39.98 16.36
CA GLN A 137 0.13 40.50 17.64
C GLN A 137 1.05 40.15 18.84
N GLY A 138 2.37 40.18 18.63
CA GLY A 138 3.36 39.87 19.67
C GLY A 138 3.59 38.38 19.94
N LYS A 139 2.90 37.48 19.23
CA LYS A 139 3.10 36.02 19.31
C LYS A 139 3.81 35.50 18.08
N GLU A 140 4.72 34.54 18.27
CA GLU A 140 5.45 33.92 17.17
C GLU A 140 4.73 32.70 16.61
N PHE A 141 4.71 32.58 15.28
CA PHE A 141 4.11 31.46 14.56
C PHE A 141 5.05 30.96 13.47
N TYR A 142 5.12 29.64 13.32
CA TYR A 142 5.65 29.02 12.12
C TYR A 142 4.59 28.99 11.02
N ILE A 143 4.98 29.27 9.78
CA ILE A 143 4.09 29.15 8.62
C ILE A 143 4.49 27.95 7.78
N THR A 144 3.50 27.19 7.32
CA THR A 144 3.68 26.18 6.28
C THR A 144 2.64 26.32 5.17
N SER A 145 3.09 26.12 3.92
CA SER A 145 2.23 25.95 2.74
C SER A 145 1.98 24.46 2.44
N GLY A 146 2.15 23.62 3.47
CA GLY A 146 2.01 22.16 3.39
C GLY A 146 3.26 21.45 2.89
N GLN A 147 3.19 20.12 2.84
CA GLN A 147 4.30 19.26 2.43
C GLN A 147 4.11 18.72 1.01
N PRO A 148 5.18 18.54 0.21
CA PRO A 148 5.06 17.89 -1.08
C PRO A 148 4.64 16.43 -0.93
N ALA A 149 3.96 15.90 -1.95
CA ALA A 149 3.64 14.47 -2.02
C ALA A 149 4.92 13.64 -2.10
N ARG A 150 4.92 12.51 -1.39
CA ARG A 150 5.93 11.46 -1.46
C ARG A 150 5.21 10.11 -1.49
N PRO A 151 4.60 9.75 -2.63
CA PRO A 151 3.87 8.50 -2.77
C PRO A 151 4.76 7.31 -2.46
N PHE A 152 4.24 6.36 -1.69
CA PHE A 152 4.95 5.16 -1.27
C PHE A 152 4.10 3.91 -1.46
N LEU A 153 2.77 3.98 -1.33
CA LEU A 153 1.88 2.84 -1.55
C LEU A 153 1.68 2.55 -3.03
N TYR A 154 1.17 3.54 -3.78
CA TYR A 154 0.80 3.30 -5.18
C TYR A 154 2.01 2.94 -6.07
N PRO A 155 3.19 3.59 -5.94
CA PRO A 155 4.37 3.16 -6.66
C PRO A 155 4.81 1.73 -6.32
N SER A 156 4.65 1.30 -5.06
CA SER A 156 4.97 -0.07 -4.64
C SER A 156 4.03 -1.09 -5.27
N LEU A 157 2.75 -0.77 -5.38
CA LEU A 157 1.81 -1.60 -6.12
C LEU A 157 2.25 -1.73 -7.59
N LYS A 158 2.52 -0.61 -8.27
CA LYS A 158 2.95 -0.61 -9.69
C LYS A 158 4.22 -1.40 -9.95
N GLU A 159 5.15 -1.42 -8.99
CA GLU A 159 6.38 -2.20 -9.06
C GLU A 159 6.14 -3.71 -9.04
N ILE A 160 5.12 -4.16 -8.30
CA ILE A 160 4.79 -5.59 -8.15
C ILE A 160 3.79 -6.07 -9.22
N LEU A 161 2.94 -5.19 -9.77
CA LEU A 161 1.94 -5.53 -10.79
C LEU A 161 2.49 -6.43 -11.93
N PRO A 162 3.68 -6.16 -12.53
CA PRO A 162 4.21 -6.99 -13.61
C PRO A 162 4.59 -8.42 -13.19
N GLN A 163 4.86 -8.65 -11.89
CA GLN A 163 5.29 -9.94 -11.35
C GLN A 163 4.10 -10.85 -10.99
N MET A 164 2.91 -10.26 -10.77
CA MET A 164 1.72 -10.99 -10.34
C MET A 164 1.38 -12.22 -11.20
N PRO A 165 1.39 -12.16 -12.55
CA PRO A 165 1.01 -13.32 -13.37
C PRO A 165 1.92 -14.53 -13.16
N GLU A 166 3.22 -14.30 -12.96
CA GLU A 166 4.16 -15.40 -12.73
C GLU A 166 3.99 -15.98 -11.32
N ILE A 167 3.79 -15.14 -10.30
CA ILE A 167 3.51 -15.60 -8.93
C ILE A 167 2.26 -16.50 -8.91
N TYR A 168 1.16 -16.07 -9.54
CA TYR A 168 -0.04 -16.91 -9.65
C TYR A 168 0.24 -18.24 -10.34
N LYS A 169 1.00 -18.23 -11.43
CA LYS A 169 1.36 -19.43 -12.18
C LYS A 169 2.19 -20.39 -11.32
N GLU A 170 3.17 -19.90 -10.57
CA GLU A 170 4.01 -20.71 -9.69
C GLU A 170 3.17 -21.40 -8.60
N HIS A 171 2.31 -20.66 -7.91
CA HIS A 171 1.43 -21.22 -6.87
C HIS A 171 0.45 -22.25 -7.42
N VAL A 172 -0.20 -21.95 -8.55
CA VAL A 172 -1.11 -22.90 -9.21
C VAL A 172 -0.36 -24.17 -9.62
N GLN A 173 0.83 -24.04 -10.24
CA GLN A 173 1.62 -25.22 -10.62
C GLN A 173 2.07 -26.05 -9.42
N LYS A 174 2.46 -25.40 -8.32
CA LYS A 174 2.86 -26.07 -7.08
C LYS A 174 1.70 -26.91 -6.52
N LYS A 175 0.53 -26.30 -6.36
CA LYS A 175 -0.68 -26.96 -5.85
C LYS A 175 -1.19 -28.07 -6.77
N LEU A 176 -1.08 -27.90 -8.10
CA LEU A 176 -1.39 -28.96 -9.07
C LEU A 176 -0.43 -30.15 -9.01
N ARG A 177 0.84 -29.95 -8.61
CA ARG A 177 1.79 -31.05 -8.40
C ARG A 177 1.48 -31.86 -7.15
N GLU A 178 0.89 -31.24 -6.12
CA GLU A 178 0.44 -31.91 -4.89
C GLU A 178 -0.76 -32.83 -5.14
N LEU A 179 -1.54 -32.57 -6.20
CA LEU A 179 -2.64 -33.42 -6.69
C LEU A 179 -2.19 -34.72 -7.39
N LYS A 180 -0.88 -35.02 -7.44
CA LYS A 180 -0.35 -36.18 -8.17
C LYS A 180 -0.88 -37.50 -7.65
#